data_AF-A0A1I0A673-F1
#
_entry.id   AF-A0A1I0A673-F1
#
_cell.length_a   1.000
_cell.length_b   1.000
_cell.length_c   1.000
_cell.angle_alpha   90.00
_cell.angle_beta   90.00
_cell.angle_gamma   90.00
#
_symmetry.space_group_name_H-M   'P 1'
#
loop_
_entity.id
_entity.type
_entity.pdbx_description
1 polymer ?
#
loop_
_entity_poly.entity_id
_entity_poly.type
_entity_poly.pdbx_seq_one_letter_code
_entity_poly.pdbx_strand_id
1 'polypeptide(L)'
;MKDKLTNGCVTLALLALAAGAGWLAVSMFRQGAWIKGLLLAMGALLFAAPLLAMLFSKPVKTEPEQQPQVRCMPLPTDPVALTALARQVAGEDEALMQAVKESLVDPDGFYKARSETDAGRDDDYYDLWETYRDEPETLRSVGLLYMLDELKAIAGFDYKTDWDNFAGRLKDLQRVQRHHLPVEVAQQDGMSNVTLWCHRLNEKWRPLGYEPMLIDADSDEYWVAVVPAAGPEAAREPAPGAGKRG
;
A
#
# COMPACT_ATOMS: atom_id res chain seq x y z
N MET A 1 -16.36 -15.23 11.22
CA MET A 1 -17.29 -16.40 11.18
C MET A 1 -18.76 -15.99 11.36
N LYS A 2 -19.09 -15.02 12.22
CA LYS A 2 -20.47 -14.51 12.41
C LYS A 2 -21.14 -14.04 11.11
N ASP A 3 -20.42 -13.34 10.24
CA ASP A 3 -21.02 -12.70 9.05
C ASP A 3 -21.51 -13.70 7.99
N LYS A 4 -20.84 -14.85 7.87
CA LYS A 4 -21.24 -15.93 6.94
C LYS A 4 -22.50 -16.65 7.42
N LEU A 5 -22.65 -16.83 8.74
CA LEU A 5 -23.84 -17.43 9.36
C LEU A 5 -25.05 -16.50 9.28
N THR A 6 -24.84 -15.19 9.51
CA THR A 6 -25.91 -14.19 9.42
C THR A 6 -26.44 -14.07 7.99
N ASN A 7 -25.57 -14.06 6.98
CA ASN A 7 -25.99 -13.94 5.58
C ASN A 7 -26.78 -15.18 5.11
N GLY A 8 -26.33 -16.38 5.46
CA GLY A 8 -27.04 -17.63 5.12
C GLY A 8 -28.43 -17.73 5.76
N CYS A 9 -28.57 -17.32 7.02
CA CYS A 9 -29.88 -17.29 7.69
C CYS A 9 -30.86 -16.32 7.03
N VAL A 10 -30.38 -15.14 6.62
CA VAL A 10 -31.20 -14.13 5.94
C VAL A 10 -31.68 -14.62 4.57
N THR A 11 -30.82 -15.29 3.80
CA THR A 11 -31.22 -15.88 2.50
C THR A 11 -32.30 -16.94 2.64
N LEU A 12 -32.17 -17.83 3.63
CA LEU A 12 -33.18 -18.86 3.91
C LEU A 12 -34.52 -18.28 4.35
N ALA A 13 -34.51 -17.22 5.16
CA ALA A 13 -35.72 -16.53 5.58
C ALA A 13 -36.46 -15.89 4.39
N LEU A 14 -35.73 -15.24 3.48
CA LEU A 14 -36.31 -14.64 2.27
C LEU A 14 -36.94 -15.69 1.33
N LEU A 15 -36.28 -16.84 1.16
CA LEU A 15 -36.81 -17.98 0.41
C LEU A 15 -38.13 -18.50 1.01
N ALA A 16 -38.16 -18.69 2.32
CA ALA A 16 -39.36 -19.19 3.02
C ALA A 16 -40.53 -18.20 2.89
N LEU A 17 -40.27 -16.89 3.01
CA LEU A 17 -41.29 -15.85 2.86
C LEU A 17 -41.83 -15.78 1.43
N ALA A 18 -40.96 -15.85 0.42
CA ALA A 18 -41.38 -15.84 -0.99
C ALA A 18 -42.24 -17.07 -1.34
N ALA A 19 -41.82 -18.27 -0.90
CA ALA A 19 -42.57 -19.51 -1.13
C ALA A 19 -43.92 -19.51 -0.40
N GLY A 20 -43.95 -19.08 0.87
CA GLY A 20 -45.17 -19.00 1.66
C GLY A 20 -46.18 -18.00 1.08
N ALA A 21 -45.73 -16.80 0.71
CA ALA A 21 -46.57 -15.80 0.09
C ALA A 21 -47.11 -16.25 -1.29
N GLY A 22 -46.28 -16.93 -2.08
CA GLY A 22 -46.68 -17.49 -3.38
C GLY A 22 -47.75 -18.57 -3.24
N TRP A 23 -47.59 -19.48 -2.28
CA TRP A 23 -48.59 -20.53 -2.01
C TRP A 23 -49.94 -19.93 -1.55
N LEU A 24 -49.91 -18.95 -0.66
CA LEU A 24 -51.11 -18.25 -0.21
C LEU A 24 -51.79 -17.49 -1.35
N ALA A 25 -51.03 -16.84 -2.24
CA ALA A 25 -51.58 -16.19 -3.43
C ALA A 25 -52.36 -17.17 -4.32
N VAL A 26 -51.77 -18.34 -4.62
CA VAL A 26 -52.42 -19.40 -5.41
C VAL A 26 -53.71 -19.89 -4.74
N SER A 27 -53.67 -20.09 -3.41
CA SER A 27 -54.86 -20.50 -2.66
C SER A 27 -55.99 -19.47 -2.72
N MET A 28 -55.67 -18.17 -2.66
CA MET A 28 -56.63 -17.07 -2.70
C MET A 28 -57.23 -16.90 -4.10
N PHE A 29 -56.44 -17.10 -5.16
CA PHE A 29 -56.97 -17.12 -6.53
C PHE A 29 -57.94 -18.27 -6.76
N ARG A 30 -57.65 -19.47 -6.23
CA ARG A 30 -58.57 -20.63 -6.31
C ARG A 30 -59.89 -20.39 -5.56
N GLN A 31 -59.88 -19.55 -4.54
CA GLN A 31 -61.07 -19.16 -3.76
C GLN A 31 -61.81 -17.96 -4.35
N GLY A 32 -61.38 -17.42 -5.50
CA GLY A 32 -62.01 -16.25 -6.14
C GLY A 32 -61.70 -14.91 -5.46
N ALA A 33 -60.77 -14.87 -4.50
CA ALA A 33 -60.36 -13.66 -3.79
C ALA A 33 -59.22 -12.95 -4.53
N TRP A 34 -59.49 -12.49 -5.76
CA TRP A 34 -58.49 -12.00 -6.72
C TRP A 34 -57.64 -10.83 -6.21
N ILE A 35 -58.24 -9.85 -5.52
CA ILE A 35 -57.51 -8.68 -5.00
C ILE A 35 -56.49 -9.09 -3.92
N LYS A 36 -56.88 -10.01 -3.03
CA LYS A 36 -56.00 -10.52 -1.97
C LYS A 36 -54.89 -11.41 -2.55
N GLY A 37 -55.23 -12.23 -3.55
CA GLY A 37 -54.26 -13.02 -4.30
C GLY A 37 -53.22 -12.15 -4.99
N LEU A 38 -53.62 -11.03 -5.59
CA LEU A 38 -52.72 -10.08 -6.25
C LEU A 38 -51.75 -9.42 -5.26
N LEU A 39 -52.26 -8.95 -4.11
CA LEU A 39 -51.42 -8.36 -3.04
C LEU A 39 -50.37 -9.35 -2.53
N LEU A 40 -50.75 -10.62 -2.34
CA LEU A 40 -49.83 -11.67 -1.89
C LEU A 40 -48.80 -12.05 -2.97
N ALA A 41 -49.20 -12.05 -4.24
CA ALA A 41 -48.29 -12.29 -5.36
C ALA A 41 -47.23 -11.17 -5.48
N MET A 42 -47.63 -9.92 -5.28
CA MET A 42 -46.69 -8.79 -5.21
C MET A 42 -45.74 -8.91 -4.01
N GLY A 43 -46.24 -9.35 -2.85
CA GLY A 43 -45.41 -9.65 -1.69
C GLY A 43 -44.38 -10.74 -1.98
N ALA A 44 -44.78 -11.85 -2.61
CA ALA A 44 -43.87 -12.92 -3.01
C ALA A 44 -42.78 -12.42 -3.97
N LEU A 45 -43.15 -11.55 -4.92
CA LEU A 45 -42.22 -10.94 -5.87
C LEU A 45 -41.20 -10.05 -5.17
N LEU A 46 -41.61 -9.25 -4.18
CA LEU A 46 -40.72 -8.39 -3.39
C LEU A 46 -39.64 -9.20 -2.66
N PHE A 47 -39.99 -10.36 -2.08
CA PHE A 47 -39.02 -11.22 -1.39
C PHE A 47 -38.19 -12.07 -2.36
N ALA A 48 -38.71 -12.39 -3.55
CA ALA A 48 -37.99 -13.13 -4.58
C ALA A 48 -37.02 -12.24 -5.39
N ALA A 49 -37.31 -10.95 -5.54
CA ALA A 49 -36.48 -10.00 -6.30
C ALA A 49 -34.99 -9.98 -5.87
N PRO A 50 -34.63 -9.90 -4.57
CA PRO A 50 -33.22 -9.94 -4.16
C PRO A 50 -32.56 -11.30 -4.44
N LEU A 51 -33.30 -12.41 -4.40
CA LEU A 51 -32.79 -13.75 -4.75
C LEU A 51 -32.52 -13.87 -6.25
N LEU A 52 -33.43 -13.33 -7.08
CA LEU A 52 -33.25 -13.26 -8.52
C LEU A 52 -32.09 -12.32 -8.90
N ALA A 53 -31.93 -11.21 -8.18
CA ALA A 53 -30.78 -10.34 -8.35
C ALA A 53 -29.47 -11.09 -8.05
N MET A 54 -29.41 -11.98 -7.05
CA MET A 54 -28.20 -12.80 -6.84
C MET A 54 -27.95 -13.85 -7.93
N LEU A 55 -29.00 -14.42 -8.52
CA LEU A 55 -28.89 -15.44 -9.59
C LEU A 55 -28.57 -14.85 -10.97
N PHE A 56 -29.03 -13.62 -11.24
CA PHE A 56 -28.93 -12.99 -12.57
C PHE A 56 -28.04 -11.75 -12.60
N SER A 57 -27.59 -11.24 -11.45
CA SER A 57 -26.45 -10.33 -11.45
C SER A 57 -25.24 -11.14 -11.88
N LYS A 58 -24.79 -10.89 -13.11
CA LYS A 58 -23.37 -11.09 -13.42
C LYS A 58 -22.61 -10.48 -12.25
N PRO A 59 -21.61 -11.16 -11.66
CA PRO A 59 -20.75 -10.47 -10.72
C PRO A 59 -20.37 -9.18 -11.42
N VAL A 60 -20.66 -8.03 -10.80
CA VAL A 60 -19.94 -6.82 -11.17
C VAL A 60 -18.51 -7.31 -11.21
N LYS A 61 -17.91 -7.23 -12.39
CA LYS A 61 -16.50 -7.48 -12.51
C LYS A 61 -15.94 -6.37 -11.63
N THR A 62 -15.72 -6.69 -10.35
CA THR A 62 -14.80 -5.96 -9.52
C THR A 62 -13.53 -6.19 -10.30
N GLU A 63 -13.28 -5.28 -11.24
CA GLU A 63 -11.97 -5.05 -11.77
C GLU A 63 -11.11 -5.09 -10.51
N PRO A 64 -10.22 -6.10 -10.36
CA PRO A 64 -9.43 -6.21 -9.15
C PRO A 64 -8.90 -4.81 -8.94
N GLU A 65 -9.17 -4.20 -7.78
CA GLU A 65 -8.63 -2.88 -7.43
C GLU A 65 -7.20 -2.93 -7.92
N GLN A 66 -6.90 -2.23 -9.01
CA GLN A 66 -5.56 -2.18 -9.52
C GLN A 66 -4.86 -1.43 -8.41
N GLN A 67 -4.19 -2.19 -7.53
CA GLN A 67 -3.48 -1.61 -6.41
C GLN A 67 -2.65 -0.49 -7.02
N PRO A 68 -2.76 0.73 -6.48
CA PRO A 68 -2.10 1.90 -7.03
C PRO A 68 -0.66 1.53 -7.34
N GLN A 69 -0.29 1.47 -8.63
CA GLN A 69 1.01 0.93 -9.03
C GLN A 69 2.10 1.94 -8.68
N VAL A 70 2.57 1.85 -7.45
CA VAL A 70 3.78 2.51 -6.96
C VAL A 70 4.90 1.49 -7.09
N ARG A 71 6.04 1.93 -7.60
CA ARG A 71 7.22 1.07 -7.66
C ARG A 71 7.57 0.65 -6.23
N CYS A 72 7.67 -0.65 -6.00
CA CYS A 72 8.10 -1.21 -4.72
C CYS A 72 9.34 -2.06 -4.95
N MET A 73 10.31 -1.98 -4.05
CA MET A 73 11.46 -2.86 -4.04
C MET A 73 11.71 -3.42 -2.65
N PRO A 74 12.10 -4.70 -2.50
CA PRO A 74 12.54 -5.22 -1.23
C PRO A 74 13.83 -4.53 -0.79
N LEU A 75 14.00 -4.33 0.51
CA LEU A 75 15.24 -3.87 1.11
C LEU A 75 16.34 -4.91 0.86
N PRO A 76 17.42 -4.57 0.14
CA PRO A 76 18.53 -5.49 -0.05
C PRO A 76 19.33 -5.70 1.24
N THR A 77 19.98 -6.85 1.35
CA THR A 77 20.90 -7.16 2.46
C THR A 77 22.36 -7.15 2.04
N ASP A 78 22.64 -7.33 0.75
CA ASP A 78 24.01 -7.34 0.24
C ASP A 78 24.57 -5.90 0.07
N PRO A 79 25.86 -5.67 0.42
CA PRO A 79 26.44 -4.32 0.35
C PRO A 79 26.43 -3.68 -1.04
N VAL A 80 26.46 -4.47 -2.11
CA VAL A 80 26.51 -3.96 -3.49
C VAL A 80 25.15 -3.39 -3.88
N ALA A 81 24.07 -4.12 -3.61
CA ALA A 81 22.71 -3.66 -3.84
C ALA A 81 22.32 -2.53 -2.89
N LEU A 82 22.77 -2.54 -1.63
CA LEU A 82 22.59 -1.41 -0.70
C LEU A 82 23.28 -0.14 -1.22
N THR A 83 24.50 -0.25 -1.76
CA THR A 83 25.19 0.87 -2.41
C THR A 83 24.42 1.36 -3.65
N ALA A 84 23.85 0.45 -4.43
CA ALA A 84 23.04 0.81 -5.61
C ALA A 84 21.75 1.53 -5.21
N LEU A 85 21.05 1.05 -4.17
CA LEU A 85 19.88 1.70 -3.59
C LEU A 85 20.23 3.12 -3.12
N ALA A 86 21.29 3.26 -2.31
CA ALA A 86 21.75 4.55 -1.81
C ALA A 86 22.05 5.53 -2.95
N ARG A 87 22.77 5.09 -3.99
CA ARG A 87 23.05 5.91 -5.17
C ARG A 87 21.77 6.31 -5.91
N GLN A 88 20.80 5.39 -6.01
CA GLN A 88 19.53 5.67 -6.68
C GLN A 88 18.73 6.77 -5.96
N VAL A 89 18.74 6.80 -4.63
CA VAL A 89 17.95 7.75 -3.81
C VAL A 89 18.71 9.04 -3.49
N ALA A 90 20.02 9.00 -3.28
CA ALA A 90 20.86 10.16 -2.99
C ALA A 90 21.32 10.92 -4.24
N GLY A 91 21.43 10.25 -5.38
CA GLY A 91 22.02 10.84 -6.60
C GLY A 91 23.53 11.04 -6.44
N GLU A 92 24.03 12.23 -6.78
CA GLU A 92 25.46 12.59 -6.76
C GLU A 92 25.90 13.28 -5.45
N ASP A 93 25.20 13.04 -4.33
CA ASP A 93 25.62 13.58 -3.03
C ASP A 93 26.84 12.82 -2.49
N GLU A 94 28.03 13.38 -2.71
CA GLU A 94 29.31 12.79 -2.29
C GLU A 94 29.43 12.58 -0.78
N ALA A 95 28.91 13.51 0.03
CA ALA A 95 28.99 13.42 1.48
C ALA A 95 28.10 12.28 2.00
N LEU A 96 26.89 12.16 1.46
CA LEU A 96 25.99 11.06 1.76
C LEU A 96 26.59 9.72 1.30
N MET A 97 27.12 9.65 0.07
CA MET A 97 27.73 8.42 -0.44
C MET A 97 28.97 7.99 0.36
N GLN A 98 29.71 8.94 0.93
CA GLN A 98 30.81 8.63 1.85
C GLN A 98 30.28 8.05 3.17
N ALA A 99 29.21 8.61 3.75
CA ALA A 99 28.57 8.06 4.95
C ALA A 99 28.01 6.64 4.71
N VAL A 100 27.41 6.40 3.53
CA VAL A 100 26.99 5.06 3.09
C VAL A 100 28.17 4.11 3.12
N LYS A 101 29.29 4.47 2.49
CA LYS A 101 30.47 3.61 2.45
C LYS A 101 30.97 3.27 3.85
N GLU A 102 31.02 4.24 4.76
CA GLU A 102 31.45 4.03 6.15
C GLU A 102 30.51 3.07 6.88
N SER A 103 29.19 3.30 6.79
CA SER A 103 28.18 2.44 7.42
C SER A 103 28.21 0.98 6.94
N LEU A 104 28.54 0.75 5.66
CA LEU A 104 28.59 -0.60 5.08
C LEU A 104 29.87 -1.36 5.45
N VAL A 105 30.98 -0.65 5.72
CA VAL A 105 32.28 -1.24 6.10
C VAL A 105 32.28 -1.71 7.56
N ASP A 106 31.76 -0.88 8.46
CA ASP A 106 31.72 -1.17 9.90
C ASP A 106 30.36 -0.73 10.49
N PRO A 107 29.28 -1.51 10.28
CA PRO A 107 27.96 -1.12 10.74
C PRO A 107 27.88 -1.01 12.27
N ASP A 108 28.52 -1.91 13.01
CA ASP A 108 28.51 -1.88 14.49
C ASP A 108 29.17 -0.60 15.02
N GLY A 109 30.41 -0.31 14.60
CA GLY A 109 31.11 0.90 15.02
C GLY A 109 30.41 2.18 14.58
N PHE A 110 29.87 2.19 13.36
CA PHE A 110 29.19 3.35 12.80
C PHE A 110 27.90 3.70 13.57
N TYR A 111 26.98 2.74 13.74
CA TYR A 111 25.70 3.01 14.39
C TYR A 111 25.85 3.21 15.89
N LYS A 112 26.79 2.52 16.54
CA LYS A 112 27.15 2.79 17.94
C LYS A 112 27.62 4.23 18.13
N ALA A 113 28.59 4.69 17.33
CA ALA A 113 29.10 6.06 17.45
C ALA A 113 28.01 7.11 17.20
N ARG A 114 27.08 6.83 16.27
CA ARG A 114 25.96 7.72 15.97
C ARG A 114 24.96 7.77 17.12
N SER A 115 24.67 6.64 17.76
CA SER A 115 23.82 6.58 18.97
C SER A 115 24.40 7.39 20.14
N GLU A 116 25.72 7.43 20.30
CA GLU A 116 26.39 8.19 21.38
C GLU A 116 26.41 9.70 21.10
N THR A 117 26.27 10.11 19.84
CA THR A 117 26.29 11.52 19.43
C THR A 117 24.89 12.15 19.51
N ASP A 118 23.83 11.37 19.32
CA ASP A 118 22.44 11.84 19.22
C ASP A 118 21.71 11.89 20.57
N ALA A 119 22.40 12.21 21.66
CA ALA A 119 21.85 12.25 23.04
C ALA A 119 20.72 13.28 23.29
N GLY A 120 20.15 13.85 22.22
CA GLY A 120 19.06 14.84 22.26
C GLY A 120 17.93 14.63 21.25
N ARG A 121 17.99 13.59 20.39
CA ARG A 121 16.81 13.09 19.65
C ARG A 121 16.35 11.80 20.30
N ASP A 122 15.09 11.44 20.06
CA ASP A 122 14.52 10.14 20.41
C ASP A 122 15.53 9.02 20.14
N ASP A 123 15.63 8.04 21.05
CA ASP A 123 16.67 6.99 21.13
C ASP A 123 16.75 6.05 19.89
N ASP A 124 16.22 6.44 18.73
CA ASP A 124 16.09 5.67 17.49
C ASP A 124 17.37 4.95 17.06
N TYR A 125 18.54 5.62 17.14
CA TYR A 125 19.82 4.99 16.80
C TYR A 125 20.34 4.05 17.89
N TYR A 126 20.06 4.33 19.15
CA TYR A 126 20.41 3.42 20.25
C TYR A 126 19.55 2.17 20.19
N ASP A 127 18.23 2.31 20.02
CA ASP A 127 17.28 1.22 19.87
C ASP A 127 17.60 0.38 18.63
N LEU A 128 17.89 1.01 17.49
CA LEU A 128 18.34 0.32 16.27
C LEU A 128 19.62 -0.50 16.52
N TRP A 129 20.66 0.12 17.09
CA TRP A 129 21.94 -0.55 17.31
C TRP A 129 21.79 -1.68 18.34
N GLU A 130 21.16 -1.44 19.47
CA GLU A 130 21.00 -2.46 20.52
C GLU A 130 20.11 -3.62 20.05
N THR A 131 19.10 -3.36 19.21
CA THR A 131 18.25 -4.41 18.64
C THR A 131 19.01 -5.31 17.66
N TYR A 132 19.85 -4.73 16.80
CA TYR A 132 20.44 -5.47 15.66
C TYR A 132 21.96 -5.65 15.72
N ARG A 133 22.66 -5.23 16.78
CA ARG A 133 24.12 -5.40 16.92
C ARG A 133 24.63 -6.83 16.75
N ASP A 134 23.83 -7.82 17.12
CA ASP A 134 24.15 -9.25 16.96
C ASP A 134 23.73 -9.80 15.58
N GLU A 135 23.08 -8.98 14.75
CA GLU A 135 22.60 -9.27 13.40
C GLU A 135 23.20 -8.28 12.38
N PRO A 136 24.49 -8.42 12.02
CA PRO A 136 25.21 -7.40 11.24
C PRO A 136 24.63 -7.15 9.84
N GLU A 137 23.93 -8.11 9.24
CA GLU A 137 23.24 -7.94 7.95
C GLU A 137 21.97 -7.09 8.10
N THR A 138 21.18 -7.35 9.15
CA THR A 138 19.99 -6.57 9.49
C THR A 138 20.37 -5.15 9.90
N LEU A 139 21.37 -5.00 10.78
CA LEU A 139 21.88 -3.69 11.18
C LEU A 139 22.38 -2.87 9.99
N ARG A 140 23.10 -3.50 9.05
CA ARG A 140 23.57 -2.84 7.83
C ARG A 140 22.43 -2.36 6.95
N SER A 141 21.40 -3.17 6.76
CA SER A 141 20.29 -2.87 5.84
C SER A 141 19.28 -1.90 6.45
N VAL A 142 18.77 -2.19 7.63
CA VAL A 142 17.80 -1.34 8.35
C VAL A 142 18.46 -0.04 8.78
N GLY A 143 19.69 -0.09 9.33
CA GLY A 143 20.40 1.11 9.73
C GLY A 143 20.70 2.05 8.55
N LEU A 144 20.86 1.52 7.33
CA LEU A 144 21.01 2.36 6.15
C LEU A 144 19.76 3.20 5.91
N LEU A 145 18.56 2.64 6.14
CA LEU A 145 17.30 3.38 5.98
C LEU A 145 17.21 4.56 6.96
N TYR A 146 17.52 4.33 8.24
CA TYR A 146 17.54 5.38 9.26
C TYR A 146 18.52 6.51 8.88
N MET A 147 19.71 6.16 8.43
CA MET A 147 20.70 7.16 8.00
C MET A 147 20.24 7.92 6.75
N LEU A 148 19.67 7.25 5.76
CA LEU A 148 19.16 7.90 4.54
C LEU A 148 17.98 8.83 4.86
N ASP A 149 17.16 8.50 5.86
CA ASP A 149 16.05 9.32 6.33
C ASP A 149 16.50 10.55 7.13
N GLU A 150 17.48 10.37 8.01
CA GLU A 150 18.11 11.48 8.72
C GLU A 150 18.69 12.51 7.73
N LEU A 151 19.35 12.02 6.68
CA LEU A 151 19.95 12.82 5.62
C LEU A 151 18.95 13.31 4.56
N LYS A 152 17.66 13.02 4.72
CA LYS A 152 16.56 13.46 3.84
C LYS A 152 16.68 12.95 2.40
N ALA A 153 17.29 11.79 2.19
CA ALA A 153 17.29 11.09 0.90
C ALA A 153 16.05 10.20 0.73
N ILE A 154 15.52 9.65 1.83
CA ILE A 154 14.24 8.92 1.90
C ILE A 154 13.42 9.46 3.08
N ALA A 155 12.17 9.03 3.19
CA ALA A 155 11.28 9.32 4.32
C ALA A 155 10.68 8.03 4.89
N GLY A 156 10.87 7.79 6.19
CA GLY A 156 10.17 6.72 6.94
C GLY A 156 8.81 7.18 7.47
N PHE A 157 7.81 6.28 7.48
CA PHE A 157 6.45 6.57 7.94
C PHE A 157 5.82 5.37 8.67
N ASP A 158 5.19 5.63 9.82
CA ASP A 158 4.30 4.68 10.48
C ASP A 158 3.07 4.38 9.57
N TYR A 159 2.52 3.16 9.62
CA TYR A 159 1.26 2.81 8.94
C TYR A 159 0.08 3.74 9.26
N LYS A 160 0.11 4.43 10.41
CA LYS A 160 -0.88 5.42 10.86
C LYS A 160 -0.53 6.86 10.52
N THR A 161 0.55 7.11 9.78
CA THR A 161 0.96 8.50 9.47
C THR A 161 -0.21 9.29 8.87
N ASP A 162 -0.37 10.54 9.29
CA ASP A 162 -1.36 11.43 8.71
C ASP A 162 -0.81 12.14 7.47
N TRP A 163 -1.71 12.80 6.73
CA TRP A 163 -1.34 13.50 5.52
C TRP A 163 -0.34 14.64 5.77
N ASP A 164 -0.49 15.38 6.87
CA ASP A 164 0.33 16.56 7.14
C ASP A 164 1.77 16.16 7.44
N ASN A 165 1.97 15.09 8.22
CA ASN A 165 3.27 14.47 8.46
C ASN A 165 3.86 13.91 7.15
N PHE A 166 3.06 13.15 6.40
CA PHE A 166 3.47 12.61 5.10
C PHE A 166 3.98 13.70 4.14
N ALA A 167 3.18 14.75 3.95
CA ALA A 167 3.50 15.85 3.07
C ALA A 167 4.68 16.68 3.60
N GLY A 168 4.76 16.90 4.92
CA GLY A 168 5.85 17.61 5.57
C GLY A 168 7.20 16.93 5.32
N ARG A 169 7.30 15.64 5.68
CA ARG A 169 8.54 14.88 5.49
C ARG A 169 8.93 14.75 4.03
N LEU A 170 7.97 14.59 3.10
CA LEU A 170 8.29 14.59 1.68
C LEU A 170 8.85 15.92 1.17
N LYS A 171 8.35 17.06 1.67
CA LYS A 171 8.86 18.39 1.31
C LYS A 171 10.29 18.62 1.79
N ASP A 172 10.70 17.92 2.84
CA ASP A 172 12.05 18.00 3.38
C ASP A 172 13.06 17.16 2.60
N LEU A 173 12.60 16.26 1.72
CA LEU A 173 13.50 15.44 0.92
C LEU A 173 14.36 16.29 -0.02
N GLN A 174 15.67 16.02 -0.01
CA GLN A 174 16.65 16.75 -0.81
C GLN A 174 16.25 16.83 -2.29
N ARG A 175 15.76 15.71 -2.85
CA ARG A 175 15.36 15.64 -4.25
C ARG A 175 14.10 16.45 -4.55
N VAL A 176 13.13 16.44 -3.63
CA VAL A 176 11.90 17.23 -3.75
C VAL A 176 12.25 18.72 -3.76
N GLN A 177 13.14 19.17 -2.86
CA GLN A 177 13.59 20.55 -2.81
C GLN A 177 14.41 20.94 -4.04
N ARG A 178 15.38 20.12 -4.44
CA ARG A 178 16.30 20.38 -5.57
C ARG A 178 15.57 20.50 -6.90
N HIS A 179 14.51 19.72 -7.11
CA HIS A 179 13.74 19.70 -8.36
C HIS A 179 12.37 20.38 -8.25
N HIS A 180 12.10 21.07 -7.13
CA HIS A 180 10.85 21.78 -6.88
C HIS A 180 9.60 20.93 -7.15
N LEU A 181 9.63 19.66 -6.70
CA LEU A 181 8.55 18.73 -6.98
C LEU A 181 7.29 19.13 -6.20
N PRO A 182 6.12 19.17 -6.84
CA PRO A 182 4.89 19.60 -6.19
C PRO A 182 4.44 18.56 -5.16
N VAL A 183 4.34 19.00 -3.89
CA VAL A 183 3.71 18.27 -2.79
C VAL A 183 2.50 19.10 -2.33
N GLU A 184 1.55 19.30 -3.25
CA GLU A 184 0.24 19.85 -2.93
C GLU A 184 -0.80 18.79 -3.19
N VAL A 185 -1.50 18.39 -2.15
CA VAL A 185 -2.67 17.53 -2.30
C VAL A 185 -3.76 18.18 -1.47
N ALA A 186 -4.84 18.55 -2.15
CA ALA A 186 -6.06 19.02 -1.53
C ALA A 186 -6.46 18.07 -0.40
N GLN A 187 -7.09 18.58 0.67
CA GLN A 187 -7.62 17.78 1.79
C GLN A 187 -8.24 16.50 1.24
N GLN A 188 -7.59 15.36 1.48
CA GLN A 188 -8.12 14.07 1.08
C GLN A 188 -8.79 13.50 2.30
N ASP A 189 -10.11 13.66 2.36
CA ASP A 189 -10.94 12.96 3.32
C ASP A 189 -10.72 11.44 3.16
N GLY A 190 -10.36 10.77 4.25
CA GLY A 190 -10.24 9.31 4.31
C GLY A 190 -8.91 8.81 4.90
N MET A 191 -8.96 7.55 5.34
CA MET A 191 -7.91 6.82 6.08
C MET A 191 -6.49 7.00 5.50
N SER A 192 -5.50 7.09 6.40
CA SER A 192 -4.06 7.04 6.10
C SER A 192 -3.72 5.93 5.13
N ASN A 193 -3.21 6.28 3.95
CA ASN A 193 -2.78 5.31 2.96
C ASN A 193 -1.61 5.85 2.15
N VAL A 194 -0.40 5.60 2.66
CA VAL A 194 0.88 6.01 2.04
C VAL A 194 0.97 5.55 0.59
N THR A 195 0.56 4.32 0.28
CA THR A 195 0.60 3.78 -1.10
C THR A 195 -0.31 4.57 -2.04
N LEU A 196 -1.52 4.92 -1.60
CA LEU A 196 -2.46 5.73 -2.39
C LEU A 196 -1.93 7.14 -2.62
N TRP A 197 -1.31 7.74 -1.62
CA TRP A 197 -0.69 9.06 -1.72
C TRP A 197 0.50 9.07 -2.66
N CYS A 198 1.40 8.09 -2.56
CA CYS A 198 2.51 7.92 -3.49
C CYS A 198 2.00 7.75 -4.93
N HIS A 199 0.93 6.99 -5.15
CA HIS A 199 0.37 6.84 -6.49
C HIS A 199 -0.12 8.17 -7.09
N ARG A 200 -0.82 8.97 -6.29
CA ARG A 200 -1.27 10.32 -6.71
C ARG A 200 -0.08 11.25 -7.00
N LEU A 201 1.00 11.15 -6.24
CA LEU A 201 2.23 11.90 -6.52
C LEU A 201 2.92 11.42 -7.81
N ASN A 202 2.88 10.12 -8.09
CA ASN A 202 3.44 9.55 -9.31
C ASN A 202 2.82 10.17 -10.58
N GLU A 203 1.50 10.36 -10.61
CA GLU A 203 0.82 11.03 -11.73
C GLU A 203 1.33 12.46 -11.97
N LYS A 204 1.73 13.17 -10.91
CA LYS A 204 2.25 14.53 -10.98
C LYS A 204 3.74 14.60 -11.31
N TRP A 205 4.53 13.66 -10.77
CA TRP A 205 5.98 13.70 -10.86
C TRP A 205 6.52 13.01 -12.11
N ARG A 206 5.80 12.03 -12.67
CA ARG A 206 6.26 11.30 -13.87
C ARG A 206 6.51 12.23 -15.06
N PRO A 207 5.66 13.23 -15.38
CA PRO A 207 5.96 14.24 -16.40
C PRO A 207 7.21 15.09 -16.11
N LEU A 208 7.62 15.18 -14.85
CA LEU A 208 8.83 15.89 -14.39
C LEU A 208 10.07 14.97 -14.38
N GLY A 209 9.92 13.70 -14.77
CA GLY A 209 11.01 12.72 -14.80
C GLY A 209 11.30 12.06 -13.45
N TYR A 210 10.36 12.11 -12.49
CA TYR A 210 10.52 11.51 -11.16
C TYR A 210 9.33 10.63 -10.79
N GLU A 211 9.54 9.67 -9.89
CA GLU A 211 8.48 8.86 -9.32
C GLU A 211 8.78 8.53 -7.85
N PRO A 212 7.74 8.35 -7.02
CA PRO A 212 7.93 7.76 -5.70
C PRO A 212 8.21 6.26 -5.81
N MET A 213 9.07 5.76 -4.93
CA MET A 213 9.41 4.35 -4.79
C MET A 213 9.29 3.95 -3.32
N LEU A 214 8.58 2.85 -3.08
CA LEU A 214 8.50 2.20 -1.78
C LEU A 214 9.68 1.23 -1.61
N ILE A 215 10.26 1.24 -0.42
CA ILE A 215 11.25 0.25 0.02
C ILE A 215 10.57 -0.62 1.08
N ASP A 216 10.44 -1.90 0.78
CA ASP A 216 9.78 -2.89 1.64
C ASP A 216 10.83 -3.51 2.57
N ALA A 217 10.77 -3.15 3.84
CA ALA A 217 11.66 -3.64 4.89
C ALA A 217 11.03 -4.79 5.70
N ASP A 218 9.92 -5.38 5.25
CA ASP A 218 9.16 -6.40 5.99
C ASP A 218 8.74 -5.91 7.39
N SER A 219 8.37 -4.62 7.50
CA SER A 219 7.82 -4.01 8.71
C SER A 219 6.47 -3.34 8.42
N ASP A 220 5.79 -2.88 9.47
CA ASP A 220 4.57 -2.07 9.35
C ASP A 220 4.86 -0.60 9.00
N GLU A 221 6.13 -0.25 8.77
CA GLU A 221 6.53 1.08 8.32
C GLU A 221 6.65 1.15 6.79
N TYR A 222 6.42 2.35 6.26
CA TYR A 222 6.64 2.68 4.86
C TYR A 222 7.88 3.53 4.68
N TRP A 223 8.80 3.06 3.86
CA TRP A 223 9.97 3.82 3.44
C TRP A 223 9.75 4.34 2.02
N VAL A 224 9.73 5.66 1.87
CA VAL A 224 9.43 6.33 0.60
C VAL A 224 10.66 7.08 0.10
N ALA A 225 11.09 6.77 -1.12
CA ALA A 225 12.12 7.49 -1.84
C ALA A 225 11.53 8.23 -3.04
N VAL A 226 12.23 9.25 -3.51
CA VAL A 226 11.97 9.86 -4.82
C VAL A 226 13.10 9.48 -5.76
N VAL A 227 12.79 8.84 -6.89
CA VAL A 227 13.78 8.31 -7.83
C VAL A 227 13.53 8.85 -9.23
N PRO A 228 14.52 8.84 -10.14
CA PRO A 228 14.28 9.22 -11.52
C PRO A 228 13.30 8.21 -12.13
N ALA A 229 12.30 8.70 -12.84
CA ALA A 229 11.35 7.84 -13.52
C ALA A 229 12.11 6.98 -14.54
N ALA A 230 11.85 5.68 -14.52
CA ALA A 230 12.35 4.78 -15.54
C ALA A 230 11.85 5.28 -16.91
N GLY A 231 12.75 5.58 -17.85
CA GLY A 231 12.36 5.95 -19.21
C GLY A 231 11.52 4.83 -19.85
N PRO A 232 10.76 5.12 -20.93
CA PRO A 232 9.91 4.13 -21.61
C PRO A 232 10.67 2.87 -22.11
N GLU A 233 11.99 2.87 -22.05
CA GLU A 233 12.88 1.79 -22.46
C GLU A 233 13.07 0.71 -21.38
N ALA A 234 12.98 1.03 -20.08
CA ALA A 234 13.14 0.07 -18.99
C ALA A 234 11.87 -0.76 -18.71
N ALA A 235 10.70 -0.29 -19.15
CA ALA A 235 9.46 -1.06 -19.11
C ALA A 235 9.42 -2.22 -20.14
N ARG A 236 10.50 -2.41 -20.91
CA ARG A 236 10.63 -3.45 -21.94
C ARG A 236 11.56 -4.60 -21.56
N GLU A 237 12.07 -4.69 -20.32
CA GLU A 237 12.74 -5.93 -19.93
C GLU A 237 11.71 -7.06 -19.80
N PRO A 238 11.77 -8.09 -20.65
CA PRO A 238 10.93 -9.26 -20.47
C PRO A 238 11.44 -10.05 -19.26
N ALA A 239 10.50 -10.57 -18.47
CA ALA A 239 10.79 -11.47 -17.36
C ALA A 239 11.81 -12.57 -17.75
N PRO A 240 12.78 -12.89 -16.88
CA PRO A 240 13.76 -13.94 -17.16
C PRO A 240 13.03 -15.29 -17.07
N GLY A 241 12.58 -15.82 -18.21
CA GLY A 241 11.82 -17.07 -18.17
C GLY A 241 11.31 -17.65 -19.49
N ALA A 242 11.51 -17.02 -20.65
CA ALA A 242 11.21 -17.66 -21.93
C ALA A 242 12.41 -18.47 -22.43
N GLY A 243 12.79 -19.48 -21.65
CA GLY A 243 13.76 -20.49 -22.03
C GLY A 243 13.25 -21.31 -23.22
N LYS A 244 14.10 -21.38 -24.24
CA LYS A 244 14.05 -22.22 -25.43
C LYS A 244 13.36 -23.58 -25.20
N ARG A 245 12.45 -23.95 -26.10
CA ARG A 245 12.09 -25.36 -26.35
C ARG A 245 12.20 -25.66 -27.84
N GLY A 246 12.95 -26.71 -28.15
CA GLY A 246 12.83 -27.56 -29.34
C GLY A 246 13.39 -26.97 -30.62
#